data_AF-A0A956DBB3-F1
#
_entry.id   AF-A0A956DBB3-F1
#
_cell.length_a   1.000
_cell.length_b   1.000
_cell.length_c   1.000
_cell.angle_alpha   90.00
_cell.angle_beta   90.00
_cell.angle_gamma   90.00
#
_symmetry.space_group_name_H-M   'P 1'
#
loop_
_entity.id
_entity.type
_entity.pdbx_description
1 polymer ?
#
loop_
_entity_poly.entity_id
_entity_poly.type
_entity_poly.pdbx_seq_one_letter_code
_entity_poly.pdbx_strand_id
1 'polypeptide(L)'
;GPNGCGKSNVVDAIKWVMGEQSPSRLRGKGMEDVIFNGSESRGPHGFAEVSITFENSDGLAPPEYRDYAEITVTRKLDRQGRSDYLINRTPVRLLDVTNLFLGTGVGRRAYSIIEQGRIGFIVSSKPEDRRSMIEEAAGITKFKVRKRAAEKKMEQTRGNLQRVGDILGELDKSLSSLQRQAQKAERYKKYRDEVRDLELYVASFRYLELIGETRLVRGSLETAQAADEGSRLAFRVREAELEAERSDVERHGSAVEKAQTRAYELDNAVRVLEGRQAQLSDRLRNLQEREQLAERELGEIVGQRRTLVEERDQLATALEDLEKAEAEAASIFEREQNELDRRRGAVAEAELVVTAARGRVAEAEKRQARSEAVL
;
A
#
# COMPACT_ATOMS: atom_id res chain seq x y z
N GLY A 1 -88.24 97.40 -19.62
CA GLY A 1 -87.08 98.09 -20.22
C GLY A 1 -87.04 97.89 -21.71
N PRO A 2 -86.43 98.79 -22.49
CA PRO A 2 -86.30 98.72 -23.95
C PRO A 2 -85.44 97.52 -24.42
N ASN A 3 -85.35 97.27 -25.73
CA ASN A 3 -84.41 96.25 -26.24
C ASN A 3 -82.97 96.68 -25.96
N GLY A 4 -82.08 95.72 -25.67
CA GLY A 4 -80.67 95.98 -25.38
C GLY A 4 -80.32 96.40 -23.94
N CYS A 5 -81.28 96.67 -23.05
CA CYS A 5 -80.99 97.05 -21.65
C CYS A 5 -80.58 95.90 -20.70
N GLY A 6 -80.21 94.72 -21.22
CA GLY A 6 -79.65 93.63 -20.41
C GLY A 6 -80.63 92.82 -19.55
N LYS A 7 -81.95 93.04 -19.64
CA LYS A 7 -82.96 92.30 -18.83
C LYS A 7 -82.80 90.78 -18.88
N SER A 8 -82.63 90.24 -20.08
CA SER A 8 -82.49 88.80 -20.28
C SER A 8 -81.16 88.27 -19.71
N ASN A 9 -80.13 89.11 -19.59
CA ASN A 9 -78.83 88.71 -19.03
C ASN A 9 -78.94 88.40 -17.54
N VAL A 10 -79.89 89.02 -16.83
CA VAL A 10 -80.17 88.69 -15.41
C VAL A 10 -80.70 87.26 -15.29
N VAL A 11 -81.59 86.83 -16.20
CA VAL A 11 -82.12 85.46 -16.21
C VAL A 11 -81.02 84.44 -16.50
N ASP A 12 -80.10 84.78 -17.40
CA ASP A 12 -78.96 83.89 -17.71
C ASP A 12 -77.95 83.83 -16.58
N ALA A 13 -77.71 84.95 -15.87
CA ALA A 13 -76.89 84.96 -14.65
C ALA A 13 -77.45 84.01 -13.58
N ILE A 14 -78.78 83.98 -13.40
CA ILE A 14 -79.46 83.06 -12.49
C ILE A 14 -79.24 81.59 -12.92
N LYS A 15 -79.46 81.25 -14.19
CA LYS A 15 -79.23 79.86 -14.67
C LYS A 15 -77.76 79.45 -14.55
N TRP A 16 -76.87 80.39 -14.80
CA TRP A 16 -75.44 80.17 -14.76
C TRP A 16 -74.95 79.86 -13.34
N VAL A 17 -75.36 80.64 -12.34
CA VAL A 17 -75.02 80.37 -10.92
C VAL A 17 -75.64 79.05 -10.43
N MET A 18 -76.79 78.67 -10.97
CA MET A 18 -77.45 77.38 -10.67
C MET A 18 -76.84 76.16 -11.37
N GLY A 19 -75.76 76.34 -12.14
CA GLY A 19 -74.98 75.23 -12.71
C GLY A 19 -75.26 74.92 -14.19
N GLU A 20 -75.87 75.82 -14.97
CA GLU A 20 -75.91 75.65 -16.43
C GLU A 20 -74.49 75.76 -17.02
N GLN A 21 -74.07 74.75 -17.78
CA GLN A 21 -72.74 74.63 -18.37
C GLN A 21 -72.73 74.84 -19.89
N SER A 22 -73.90 75.04 -20.51
CA SER A 22 -74.01 75.21 -21.96
C SER A 22 -73.96 76.71 -22.33
N PRO A 23 -72.92 77.18 -23.06
CA PRO A 23 -72.83 78.55 -23.53
C PRO A 23 -74.03 78.97 -24.38
N SER A 24 -74.49 78.07 -25.27
CA SER A 24 -75.61 78.34 -26.17
C SER A 24 -76.93 78.62 -25.44
N ARG A 25 -77.14 77.99 -24.27
CA ARG A 25 -78.31 78.24 -23.41
C ARG A 25 -78.23 79.56 -22.64
N LEU A 26 -77.03 80.12 -22.50
CA LEU A 26 -76.77 81.44 -21.92
C LEU A 26 -76.62 82.52 -22.99
N ARG A 27 -76.97 82.19 -24.25
CA ARG A 27 -76.87 83.08 -25.43
C ARG A 27 -75.44 83.55 -25.71
N GLY A 28 -74.46 82.75 -25.32
CA GLY A 28 -73.03 82.90 -25.66
C GLY A 28 -72.56 81.83 -26.66
N LYS A 29 -71.37 82.05 -27.24
CA LYS A 29 -70.63 81.10 -28.07
C LYS A 29 -69.66 80.27 -27.21
N GLY A 30 -69.00 80.93 -26.24
CA GLY A 30 -68.12 80.33 -25.24
C GLY A 30 -68.63 80.58 -23.82
N MET A 31 -68.12 79.84 -22.84
CA MET A 31 -68.53 80.03 -21.43
C MET A 31 -67.93 81.33 -20.87
N GLU A 32 -66.79 81.76 -21.40
CA GLU A 32 -66.11 83.02 -21.14
C GLU A 32 -66.92 84.26 -21.58
N ASP A 33 -67.91 84.10 -22.47
CA ASP A 33 -68.77 85.20 -22.94
C ASP A 33 -69.67 85.77 -21.83
N VAL A 34 -69.79 85.09 -20.69
CA VAL A 34 -70.45 85.63 -19.50
C VAL A 34 -69.62 86.74 -18.83
N ILE A 35 -68.33 86.85 -19.16
CA ILE A 35 -67.42 87.85 -18.61
C ILE A 35 -67.58 89.16 -19.38
N PHE A 36 -67.79 90.26 -18.64
CA PHE A 36 -67.92 91.59 -19.24
C PHE A 36 -66.69 91.94 -20.08
N ASN A 37 -66.92 92.16 -21.38
CA ASN A 37 -65.85 92.35 -22.35
C ASN A 37 -65.47 93.84 -22.58
N GLY A 38 -65.99 94.75 -21.77
CA GLY A 38 -65.74 96.19 -21.87
C GLY A 38 -66.86 96.97 -22.57
N SER A 39 -66.83 98.29 -22.41
CA SER A 39 -67.61 99.29 -23.12
C SER A 39 -66.72 100.48 -23.46
N GLU A 40 -67.19 101.43 -24.26
CA GLU A 40 -66.43 102.64 -24.63
C GLU A 40 -65.89 103.42 -23.41
N SER A 41 -66.61 103.38 -22.29
CA SER A 41 -66.26 104.05 -21.04
C SER A 41 -65.59 103.16 -19.98
N ARG A 42 -65.49 101.84 -20.18
CA ARG A 42 -65.00 100.91 -19.15
C ARG A 42 -64.28 99.70 -19.75
N GLY A 43 -63.07 99.40 -19.27
CA GLY A 43 -62.32 98.23 -19.72
C GLY A 43 -62.95 96.87 -19.36
N PRO A 44 -62.50 95.78 -20.02
CA PRO A 44 -62.96 94.42 -19.73
C PRO A 44 -62.59 93.94 -18.32
N HIS A 45 -63.37 93.00 -17.79
CA HIS A 45 -63.08 92.32 -16.53
C HIS A 45 -62.35 90.98 -16.73
N GLY A 46 -61.56 90.57 -15.73
CA GLY A 46 -60.82 89.30 -15.73
C GLY A 46 -61.64 88.08 -15.29
N PHE A 47 -62.81 88.31 -14.67
CA PHE A 47 -63.71 87.26 -14.23
C PHE A 47 -65.17 87.75 -14.21
N ALA A 48 -66.11 86.82 -14.19
CA ALA A 48 -67.50 87.03 -13.83
C ALA A 48 -67.78 86.32 -12.50
N GLU A 49 -68.55 86.94 -11.63
CA GLU A 49 -69.02 86.34 -10.39
C GLU A 49 -70.50 86.67 -10.22
N VAL A 50 -71.30 85.65 -9.94
CA VAL A 50 -72.72 85.80 -9.63
C VAL A 50 -72.97 85.08 -8.33
N SER A 51 -73.59 85.78 -7.39
CA SER A 51 -74.08 85.22 -6.13
C SER A 51 -75.59 85.39 -6.06
N ILE A 52 -76.29 84.31 -5.72
CA ILE A 52 -77.72 84.33 -5.45
C ILE A 52 -77.93 83.86 -4.01
N THR A 53 -78.65 84.65 -3.22
CA THR A 53 -79.00 84.30 -1.84
C THR A 53 -80.47 83.93 -1.79
N PHE A 54 -80.75 82.75 -1.27
CA PHE A 54 -82.10 82.26 -1.01
C PHE A 54 -82.38 82.33 0.48
N GLU A 55 -83.53 82.89 0.85
CA GLU A 55 -84.07 82.73 2.19
C GLU A 55 -84.53 81.28 2.37
N ASN A 56 -84.22 80.68 3.52
CA ASN A 56 -84.54 79.29 3.84
C ASN A 56 -85.48 79.19 5.06
N SER A 57 -86.48 80.08 5.13
CA SER A 57 -87.50 80.09 6.19
C SER A 57 -88.49 78.92 6.09
N ASP A 58 -88.71 78.37 4.89
CA ASP A 58 -89.66 77.28 4.64
C ASP A 58 -89.10 75.87 4.91
N GLY A 59 -87.81 75.75 5.27
CA GLY A 59 -87.17 74.47 5.62
C GLY A 59 -87.04 73.46 4.46
N LEU A 60 -87.24 73.91 3.22
CA LEU A 60 -87.18 73.08 2.01
C LEU A 60 -85.76 72.78 1.52
N ALA A 61 -84.74 73.38 2.15
CA ALA A 61 -83.35 73.07 1.84
C ALA A 61 -82.99 71.60 2.14
N PRO A 62 -82.00 71.04 1.42
CA PRO A 62 -81.45 69.72 1.75
C PRO A 62 -80.99 69.65 3.22
N PRO A 63 -80.96 68.45 3.83
CA PRO A 63 -80.59 68.28 5.25
C PRO A 63 -79.26 68.94 5.63
N GLU A 64 -78.29 68.96 4.73
CA GLU A 64 -76.96 69.55 4.91
C GLU A 64 -76.99 71.08 5.10
N TYR A 65 -78.04 71.75 4.61
CA TYR A 65 -78.19 73.21 4.65
C TYR A 65 -79.44 73.67 5.41
N ARG A 66 -80.15 72.75 6.08
CA ARG A 66 -81.43 73.03 6.75
C ARG A 66 -81.31 74.10 7.83
N ASP A 67 -80.21 74.10 8.57
CA ASP A 67 -80.02 74.96 9.75
C ASP A 67 -79.57 76.39 9.39
N TYR A 68 -79.32 76.67 8.11
CA TYR A 68 -78.97 78.01 7.64
C TYR A 68 -80.23 78.81 7.33
N ALA A 69 -80.34 80.02 7.89
CA ALA A 69 -81.44 80.95 7.59
C ALA A 69 -81.39 81.44 6.13
N GLU A 70 -80.19 81.55 5.55
CA GLU A 70 -79.96 81.94 4.17
C GLU A 70 -78.91 81.03 3.51
N ILE A 71 -79.11 80.75 2.23
CA ILE A 71 -78.20 79.95 1.41
C ILE A 71 -77.74 80.79 0.22
N THR A 72 -76.48 81.20 0.23
CA THR A 72 -75.83 81.90 -0.88
C THR A 72 -75.09 80.91 -1.77
N VAL A 73 -75.50 80.81 -3.03
CA VAL A 73 -74.78 80.07 -4.07
C VAL A 73 -74.00 81.07 -4.91
N THR A 74 -72.70 80.88 -5.02
CA THR A 74 -71.80 81.72 -5.82
C THR A 74 -71.13 80.88 -6.89
N ARG A 75 -71.09 81.41 -8.11
CA ARG A 75 -70.26 80.88 -9.20
C ARG A 75 -69.35 81.98 -9.71
N LYS A 76 -68.07 81.65 -9.84
CA LYS A 76 -67.04 82.52 -10.39
C LYS A 76 -66.36 81.85 -11.57
N LEU A 77 -66.10 82.59 -12.64
CA LEU A 77 -65.38 82.11 -13.82
C LEU A 77 -64.33 83.12 -14.24
N ASP A 78 -63.10 82.66 -14.41
CA ASP A 78 -62.00 83.45 -14.96
C ASP A 78 -61.88 83.27 -16.49
N ARG A 79 -61.10 84.16 -17.13
CA ARG A 79 -60.79 84.06 -18.58
C ARG A 79 -59.99 82.81 -18.97
N GLN A 80 -59.46 82.06 -18.01
CA GLN A 80 -58.76 80.79 -18.25
C GLN A 80 -59.73 79.61 -18.30
N GLY A 81 -61.04 79.83 -18.08
CA GLY A 81 -62.07 78.82 -18.11
C GLY A 81 -62.26 78.06 -16.79
N ARG A 82 -61.58 78.47 -15.70
CA ARG A 82 -61.76 77.84 -14.39
C ARG A 82 -63.01 78.37 -13.73
N SER A 83 -63.93 77.46 -13.40
CA SER A 83 -65.17 77.75 -12.67
C SER A 83 -65.03 77.34 -11.20
N ASP A 84 -65.14 78.30 -10.29
CA ASP A 84 -65.25 78.05 -8.85
C ASP A 84 -66.73 78.11 -8.43
N TYR A 85 -67.12 77.16 -7.57
CA TYR A 85 -68.46 77.06 -7.02
C TYR A 85 -68.38 77.16 -5.50
N LEU A 86 -69.21 78.01 -4.91
CA LEU A 86 -69.28 78.17 -3.46
C LEU A 86 -70.72 78.12 -2.98
N ILE A 87 -70.95 77.50 -1.83
CA ILE A 87 -72.19 77.59 -1.07
C ILE A 87 -71.82 78.17 0.29
N ASN A 88 -72.44 79.28 0.69
CA ASN A 88 -72.12 80.02 1.91
C ASN A 88 -70.60 80.26 2.08
N ARG A 89 -69.95 80.72 1.00
CA ARG A 89 -68.49 80.96 0.89
C ARG A 89 -67.60 79.72 1.04
N THR A 90 -68.17 78.52 1.16
CA THR A 90 -67.42 77.27 1.20
C THR A 90 -67.25 76.70 -0.21
N PRO A 91 -66.02 76.37 -0.66
CA PRO A 91 -65.80 75.75 -1.96
C PRO A 91 -66.48 74.38 -2.06
N VAL A 92 -67.24 74.16 -3.12
CA VAL A 92 -67.97 72.91 -3.38
C VAL A 92 -67.78 72.45 -4.82
N ARG A 93 -68.18 71.21 -5.13
CA ARG A 93 -68.19 70.72 -6.51
C ARG A 93 -69.46 71.19 -7.21
N LEU A 94 -69.41 71.29 -8.54
CA LEU A 94 -70.62 71.50 -9.35
C LEU A 94 -71.72 70.47 -9.04
N LEU A 95 -71.34 69.23 -8.70
CA LEU A 95 -72.29 68.20 -8.32
C LEU A 95 -73.09 68.59 -7.08
N ASP A 96 -72.47 69.27 -6.12
CA ASP A 96 -73.11 69.69 -4.87
C ASP A 96 -74.09 70.85 -5.14
N VAL A 97 -73.71 71.81 -5.99
CA VAL A 97 -74.62 72.86 -6.49
C VAL A 97 -75.79 72.24 -7.26
N THR A 98 -75.52 71.27 -8.13
CA THR A 98 -76.58 70.58 -8.89
C THR A 98 -77.52 69.80 -7.98
N ASN A 99 -77.00 69.18 -6.92
CA ASN A 99 -77.78 68.43 -5.93
C ASN A 99 -78.63 69.35 -5.05
N LEU A 100 -78.16 70.56 -4.73
CA LEU A 100 -78.92 71.57 -3.99
C LEU A 100 -80.23 71.91 -4.70
N PHE A 101 -80.18 72.03 -6.02
CA PHE A 101 -81.32 72.35 -6.89
C PHE A 101 -82.09 71.12 -7.41
N LEU A 102 -81.65 69.90 -7.09
CA LEU A 102 -82.26 68.68 -7.59
C LEU A 102 -83.56 68.36 -6.82
N GLY A 103 -84.69 68.47 -7.51
CA GLY A 103 -86.02 68.19 -6.94
C GLY A 103 -86.70 69.40 -6.30
N THR A 104 -86.09 70.58 -6.33
CA THR A 104 -86.73 71.85 -5.94
C THR A 104 -87.54 72.47 -7.08
N GLY A 105 -87.49 71.90 -8.28
CA GLY A 105 -88.09 72.45 -9.50
C GLY A 105 -87.38 73.67 -10.09
N VAL A 106 -86.34 74.16 -9.41
CA VAL A 106 -85.53 75.32 -9.77
C VAL A 106 -84.09 74.81 -9.91
N GLY A 107 -83.72 74.28 -11.08
CA GLY A 107 -82.38 73.73 -11.41
C GLY A 107 -82.01 73.86 -12.89
N ARG A 108 -80.98 73.14 -13.35
CA ARG A 108 -80.47 73.19 -14.76
C ARG A 108 -81.56 72.94 -15.83
N ARG A 109 -82.64 72.25 -15.49
CA ARG A 109 -83.79 71.99 -16.38
C ARG A 109 -85.10 72.55 -15.82
N ALA A 110 -85.00 73.50 -14.90
CA ALA A 110 -86.11 74.21 -14.26
C ALA A 110 -87.27 74.45 -15.22
N TYR A 111 -88.42 73.85 -14.92
CA TYR A 111 -89.68 74.23 -15.55
C TYR A 111 -90.17 75.59 -15.00
N SER A 112 -89.66 76.01 -13.84
CA SER A 112 -90.03 77.24 -13.13
C SER A 112 -89.49 78.52 -13.79
N ILE A 113 -88.49 78.43 -14.67
CA ILE A 113 -87.95 79.57 -15.43
C ILE A 113 -88.45 79.47 -16.88
N ILE A 114 -89.46 80.27 -17.22
CA ILE A 114 -90.04 80.30 -18.57
C ILE A 114 -89.23 81.27 -19.44
N GLU A 115 -88.40 80.70 -20.32
CA GLU A 115 -87.70 81.45 -21.36
C GLU A 115 -88.63 81.78 -22.54
N GLN A 116 -88.26 82.80 -23.31
CA GLN A 116 -88.88 83.05 -24.61
C GLN A 116 -88.74 81.80 -25.51
N GLY A 117 -89.85 81.24 -25.97
CA GLY A 117 -89.89 80.01 -26.77
C GLY A 117 -90.01 78.70 -25.97
N ARG A 118 -89.88 78.72 -24.63
CA ARG A 118 -89.97 77.50 -23.79
C ARG A 118 -91.35 76.86 -23.81
N ILE A 119 -92.41 77.66 -23.90
CA ILE A 119 -93.80 77.16 -24.01
C ILE A 119 -93.96 76.34 -25.30
N GLY A 120 -93.43 76.82 -26.42
CA GLY A 120 -93.43 76.08 -27.68
C GLY A 120 -92.61 74.78 -27.61
N PHE A 121 -91.49 74.79 -26.90
CA PHE A 121 -90.68 73.59 -26.65
C PHE A 121 -91.44 72.54 -25.85
N ILE A 122 -92.14 72.91 -24.78
CA ILE A 122 -92.91 71.96 -23.95
C ILE A 122 -94.01 71.27 -24.78
N VAL A 123 -94.69 72.02 -25.65
CA VAL A 123 -95.76 71.49 -26.52
C VAL A 123 -95.19 70.57 -27.62
N SER A 124 -94.05 70.92 -28.21
CA SER A 124 -93.44 70.18 -29.34
C SER A 124 -92.37 69.13 -28.93
N SER A 125 -92.05 69.01 -27.64
CA SER A 125 -91.04 68.06 -27.13
C SER A 125 -91.38 66.60 -27.41
N LYS A 126 -90.35 65.79 -27.64
CA LYS A 126 -90.46 64.33 -27.73
C LYS A 126 -90.95 63.73 -26.41
N PRO A 127 -91.61 62.55 -26.42
CA PRO A 127 -92.09 61.89 -25.21
C PRO A 127 -91.03 61.69 -24.13
N GLU A 128 -89.78 61.40 -24.50
CA GLU A 128 -88.66 61.17 -23.58
C GLU A 128 -88.26 62.46 -22.85
N ASP A 129 -88.20 63.58 -23.57
CA ASP A 129 -87.87 64.89 -23.00
C ASP A 129 -88.99 65.36 -22.06
N ARG A 130 -90.25 65.19 -22.49
CA ARG A 130 -91.44 65.49 -21.67
C ARG A 130 -91.49 64.64 -20.41
N ARG A 131 -91.17 63.35 -20.51
CA ARG A 131 -91.06 62.45 -19.36
C ARG A 131 -90.03 62.96 -18.35
N SER A 132 -88.87 63.43 -18.80
CA SER A 132 -87.86 63.98 -17.89
C SER A 132 -88.37 65.19 -17.10
N MET A 133 -89.18 66.05 -17.72
CA MET A 133 -89.80 67.21 -17.06
C MET A 133 -90.86 66.78 -16.03
N ILE A 134 -91.69 65.80 -16.37
CA ILE A 134 -92.70 65.25 -15.44
C ILE A 134 -92.01 64.58 -14.24
N GLU A 135 -90.93 63.85 -14.47
CA GLU A 135 -90.15 63.19 -13.41
C GLU A 135 -89.44 64.18 -12.49
N GLU A 136 -88.99 65.31 -13.03
CA GLU A 136 -88.44 66.43 -12.26
C GLU A 136 -89.51 67.13 -11.43
N ALA A 137 -90.69 67.39 -12.01
CA ALA A 137 -91.84 67.96 -11.29
C ALA A 137 -92.37 67.02 -10.20
N ALA A 138 -92.31 65.71 -10.40
CA ALA A 138 -92.68 64.70 -9.40
C ALA A 138 -91.58 64.46 -8.34
N GLY A 139 -90.41 65.10 -8.43
CA GLY A 139 -89.32 64.97 -7.46
C GLY A 139 -88.60 63.61 -7.46
N ILE A 140 -88.92 62.70 -8.38
CA ILE A 140 -88.39 61.31 -8.39
C ILE A 140 -86.99 61.19 -9.00
N THR A 141 -86.50 62.25 -9.68
CA THR A 141 -85.20 62.26 -10.36
C THR A 141 -84.03 61.97 -9.40
N LYS A 142 -84.07 62.49 -8.17
CA LYS A 142 -83.03 62.24 -7.14
C LYS A 142 -82.91 60.75 -6.81
N PHE A 143 -84.03 60.07 -6.62
CA PHE A 143 -84.05 58.64 -6.32
C PHE A 143 -83.57 57.79 -7.50
N LYS A 144 -83.94 58.15 -8.73
CA LYS A 144 -83.48 57.46 -9.94
C LYS A 144 -81.97 57.57 -10.15
N VAL A 145 -81.40 58.76 -9.96
CA VAL A 145 -79.95 58.96 -10.08
C VAL A 145 -79.21 58.14 -9.01
N ARG A 146 -79.69 58.16 -7.76
CA ARG A 146 -79.11 57.35 -6.67
C ARG A 146 -79.21 55.85 -6.96
N LYS A 147 -80.36 55.37 -7.44
CA LYS A 147 -80.57 53.97 -7.82
C LYS A 147 -79.57 53.51 -8.88
N ARG A 148 -79.43 54.25 -9.98
CA ARG A 148 -78.48 53.91 -11.06
C ARG A 148 -77.02 53.88 -10.58
N ALA A 149 -76.64 54.82 -9.71
CA ALA A 149 -75.30 54.83 -9.14
C ALA A 149 -75.05 53.60 -8.23
N ALA A 150 -76.05 53.23 -7.41
CA ALA A 150 -75.98 52.04 -6.57
C ALA A 150 -75.91 50.75 -7.41
N GLU A 151 -76.75 50.62 -8.45
CA GLU A 151 -76.73 49.48 -9.38
C GLU A 151 -75.36 49.32 -10.05
N LYS A 152 -74.78 50.42 -10.54
CA LYS A 152 -73.44 50.40 -11.14
C LYS A 152 -72.36 49.96 -10.13
N LYS A 153 -72.45 50.41 -8.88
CA LYS A 153 -71.51 50.02 -7.81
C LYS A 153 -71.66 48.54 -7.43
N MET A 154 -72.89 48.04 -7.36
CA MET A 154 -73.16 46.62 -7.11
C MET A 154 -72.59 45.74 -8.21
N GLU A 155 -72.75 46.14 -9.47
CA GLU A 155 -72.23 45.39 -10.61
C GLU A 155 -70.70 45.32 -10.61
N GLN A 156 -70.04 46.44 -10.33
CA GLN A 156 -68.58 46.46 -10.13
C GLN A 156 -68.14 45.56 -8.98
N THR A 157 -68.91 45.53 -7.88
CA THR A 157 -68.60 44.68 -6.73
C THR A 157 -68.75 43.19 -7.05
N ARG A 158 -69.76 42.81 -7.84
CA ARG A 158 -69.93 41.43 -8.33
C ARG A 158 -68.74 40.99 -9.19
N GLY A 159 -68.29 41.83 -10.11
CA GLY A 159 -67.09 41.55 -10.92
C GLY A 159 -65.84 41.35 -10.05
N ASN A 160 -65.67 42.17 -9.00
CA ASN A 160 -64.57 42.01 -8.06
C ASN A 160 -64.65 40.68 -7.29
N LEU A 161 -65.84 40.28 -6.84
CA LEU A 161 -66.04 39.00 -6.13
C LEU A 161 -65.74 37.79 -7.03
N GLN A 162 -66.15 37.85 -8.29
CA GLN A 162 -65.84 36.79 -9.26
C GLN A 162 -64.32 36.62 -9.41
N ARG A 163 -63.58 37.73 -9.56
CA ARG A 163 -62.11 37.71 -9.64
C ARG A 163 -61.46 37.14 -8.38
N VAL A 164 -61.99 37.44 -7.20
CA VAL A 164 -61.51 36.84 -5.94
C VAL A 164 -61.75 35.34 -5.94
N GLY A 165 -62.91 34.88 -6.43
CA GLY A 165 -63.21 33.45 -6.59
C GLY A 165 -62.22 32.73 -7.50
N ASP A 166 -61.87 33.35 -8.64
CA ASP A 166 -60.87 32.79 -9.57
C ASP A 166 -59.49 32.64 -8.91
N ILE A 167 -59.04 33.67 -8.16
CA ILE A 167 -57.76 33.65 -7.44
C ILE A 167 -57.77 32.56 -6.35
N LEU A 168 -58.85 32.44 -5.59
CA LEU A 168 -58.97 31.39 -4.57
C LEU A 168 -58.91 29.99 -5.21
N GLY A 169 -59.57 29.78 -6.34
CA GLY A 169 -59.51 28.51 -7.07
C GLY A 169 -58.10 28.17 -7.59
N GLU A 170 -57.31 29.16 -8.00
CA GLU A 170 -55.92 28.97 -8.38
C GLU A 170 -55.00 28.67 -7.17
N LEU A 171 -55.22 29.36 -6.05
CA LEU A 171 -54.51 29.13 -4.80
C LEU A 171 -54.78 27.72 -4.25
N ASP A 172 -56.03 27.24 -4.29
CA ASP A 172 -56.38 25.90 -3.83
C ASP A 172 -55.70 24.79 -4.65
N LYS A 173 -55.62 24.98 -5.99
CA LYS A 173 -54.88 24.07 -6.87
C LYS A 173 -53.39 24.06 -6.53
N SER A 174 -52.82 25.24 -6.32
CA SER A 174 -51.41 25.41 -5.96
C SER A 174 -51.11 24.78 -4.61
N LEU A 175 -51.95 25.00 -3.60
CA LEU A 175 -51.86 24.42 -2.27
C LEU A 175 -51.91 22.89 -2.32
N SER A 176 -52.85 22.34 -3.08
CA SER A 176 -53.00 20.88 -3.26
C SER A 176 -51.75 20.25 -3.88
N SER A 177 -51.14 20.91 -4.86
CA SER A 177 -49.87 20.47 -5.46
C SER A 177 -48.73 20.53 -4.45
N LEU A 178 -48.61 21.64 -3.71
CA LEU A 178 -47.56 21.86 -2.73
C LEU A 178 -47.65 20.86 -1.57
N GLN A 179 -48.86 20.51 -1.13
CA GLN A 179 -49.09 19.49 -0.12
C GLN A 179 -48.61 18.10 -0.58
N ARG A 180 -48.87 17.72 -1.84
CA ARG A 180 -48.37 16.46 -2.41
C ARG A 180 -46.84 16.45 -2.49
N GLN A 181 -46.23 17.58 -2.85
CA GLN A 181 -44.78 17.72 -2.89
C GLN A 181 -44.17 17.60 -1.48
N ALA A 182 -44.77 18.25 -0.48
CA ALA A 182 -44.34 18.16 0.91
C ALA A 182 -44.39 16.72 1.44
N GLN A 183 -45.52 16.01 1.22
CA GLN A 183 -45.64 14.60 1.60
C GLN A 183 -44.62 13.70 0.89
N LYS A 184 -44.32 13.97 -0.39
CA LYS A 184 -43.29 13.22 -1.13
C LYS A 184 -41.89 13.48 -0.52
N ALA A 185 -41.58 14.72 -0.18
CA ALA A 185 -40.31 15.09 0.44
C ALA A 185 -40.15 14.48 1.84
N GLU A 186 -41.22 14.45 2.63
CA GLU A 186 -41.24 13.82 3.96
C GLU A 186 -40.99 12.30 3.87
N ARG A 187 -41.68 11.61 2.94
CA ARG A 187 -41.42 10.19 2.69
C ARG A 187 -40.00 9.93 2.19
N TYR A 188 -39.49 10.78 1.30
CA TYR A 188 -38.11 10.67 0.84
C TYR A 188 -37.11 10.79 1.99
N LYS A 189 -37.31 11.75 2.90
CA LYS A 189 -36.45 11.92 4.07
C LYS A 189 -36.48 10.66 4.95
N LYS A 190 -37.68 10.14 5.25
CA LYS A 190 -37.83 8.90 6.01
C LYS A 190 -37.11 7.72 5.37
N TYR A 191 -37.30 7.49 4.06
CA TYR A 191 -36.65 6.39 3.36
C TYR A 191 -35.13 6.57 3.26
N ARG A 192 -34.65 7.80 3.13
CA ARG A 192 -33.21 8.09 3.13
C ARG A 192 -32.58 7.76 4.48
N ASP A 193 -33.25 8.11 5.57
CA ASP A 193 -32.79 7.78 6.92
C ASP A 193 -32.80 6.25 7.13
N GLU A 194 -33.86 5.56 6.69
CA GLU A 194 -33.95 4.09 6.75
C GLU A 194 -32.87 3.39 5.92
N VAL A 195 -32.59 3.86 4.69
CA VAL A 195 -31.49 3.34 3.86
C VAL A 195 -30.15 3.54 4.56
N ARG A 196 -29.91 4.71 5.15
CA ARG A 196 -28.66 4.99 5.87
C ARG A 196 -28.48 4.04 7.05
N ASP A 197 -29.54 3.78 7.81
CA ASP A 197 -29.50 2.86 8.94
C ASP A 197 -29.23 1.42 8.50
N LEU A 198 -29.86 0.98 7.41
CA LEU A 198 -29.61 -0.33 6.81
C LEU A 198 -28.18 -0.47 6.26
N GLU A 199 -27.67 0.56 5.58
CA GLU A 199 -26.28 0.59 5.11
C GLU A 199 -25.30 0.49 6.28
N LEU A 200 -25.54 1.24 7.36
CA LEU A 200 -24.72 1.18 8.56
C LEU A 200 -24.79 -0.20 9.22
N TYR A 201 -25.98 -0.80 9.27
CA TYR A 201 -26.18 -2.15 9.77
C TYR A 201 -25.37 -3.16 8.96
N VAL A 202 -25.52 -3.19 7.64
CA VAL A 202 -24.76 -4.11 6.76
C VAL A 202 -23.26 -3.87 6.88
N ALA A 203 -22.81 -2.62 6.88
CA ALA A 203 -21.41 -2.28 7.06
C ALA A 203 -20.86 -2.74 8.42
N SER A 204 -21.64 -2.63 9.50
CA SER A 204 -21.25 -3.09 10.82
C SER A 204 -21.10 -4.62 10.90
N PHE A 205 -21.99 -5.38 10.27
CA PHE A 205 -21.86 -6.84 10.15
C PHE A 205 -20.61 -7.22 9.35
N ARG A 206 -20.39 -6.58 8.20
CA ARG A 206 -19.19 -6.84 7.38
C ARG A 206 -17.90 -6.49 8.13
N TYR A 207 -17.91 -5.43 8.92
CA TYR A 207 -16.78 -5.05 9.77
C TYR A 207 -16.48 -6.10 10.84
N LEU A 208 -17.51 -6.60 11.53
CA LEU A 208 -17.35 -7.65 12.54
C LEU A 208 -16.87 -8.98 11.93
N GLU A 209 -17.38 -9.35 10.75
CA GLU A 209 -16.92 -10.51 9.98
C GLU A 209 -15.43 -10.38 9.64
N LEU A 210 -15.01 -9.24 9.09
CA LEU A 210 -13.60 -8.98 8.77
C LEU A 210 -12.70 -8.98 10.00
N ILE A 211 -13.17 -8.51 11.15
CA ILE A 211 -12.43 -8.63 12.42
C ILE A 211 -12.25 -10.10 12.80
N GLY A 212 -13.31 -10.90 12.67
CA GLY A 212 -13.29 -12.33 12.95
C GLY A 212 -12.28 -13.07 12.05
N GLU A 213 -12.37 -12.84 10.74
CA GLU A 213 -11.44 -13.39 9.75
C GLU A 213 -9.99 -12.96 10.05
N THR A 214 -9.77 -11.68 10.33
CA THR A 214 -8.44 -11.15 10.66
C THR A 214 -7.86 -11.82 11.90
N ARG A 215 -8.67 -12.05 12.95
CA ARG A 215 -8.22 -12.77 14.15
C ARG A 215 -7.83 -14.22 13.84
N LEU A 216 -8.63 -14.93 13.04
CA LEU A 216 -8.35 -16.32 12.65
C LEU A 216 -7.06 -16.43 11.83
N VAL A 217 -6.90 -15.55 10.84
CA VAL A 217 -5.70 -15.50 9.99
C VAL A 217 -4.48 -15.13 10.81
N ARG A 218 -4.59 -14.14 11.71
CA ARG A 218 -3.48 -13.75 12.60
C ARG A 218 -3.09 -14.89 13.54
N GLY A 219 -4.05 -15.58 14.17
CA GLY A 219 -3.76 -16.74 15.02
C GLY A 219 -3.11 -17.90 14.26
N SER A 220 -3.56 -18.17 13.04
CA SER A 220 -2.92 -19.17 12.16
C SER A 220 -1.49 -18.77 11.78
N LEU A 221 -1.26 -17.48 11.50
CA LEU A 221 0.06 -16.96 11.18
C LEU A 221 1.02 -17.08 12.37
N GLU A 222 0.59 -16.69 13.58
CA GLU A 222 1.37 -16.82 14.81
C GLU A 222 1.75 -18.28 15.07
N THR A 223 0.81 -19.21 14.88
CA THR A 223 1.06 -20.65 15.03
C THR A 223 2.08 -21.16 13.99
N ALA A 224 1.94 -20.75 12.74
CA ALA A 224 2.86 -21.12 11.67
C ALA A 224 4.27 -20.53 11.88
N GLN A 225 4.38 -19.30 12.37
CA GLN A 225 5.64 -18.66 12.72
C GLN A 225 6.34 -19.39 13.86
N ALA A 226 5.61 -19.72 14.93
CA ALA A 226 6.16 -20.51 16.04
C ALA A 226 6.63 -21.90 15.58
N ALA A 227 5.91 -22.53 14.66
CA ALA A 227 6.31 -23.81 14.08
C ALA A 227 7.59 -23.68 13.22
N ASP A 228 7.69 -22.67 12.35
CA ASP A 228 8.90 -22.39 11.55
C ASP A 228 10.12 -22.11 12.44
N GLU A 229 9.96 -21.28 13.48
CA GLU A 229 11.03 -21.02 14.44
C GLU A 229 11.47 -22.30 15.16
N GLY A 230 10.52 -23.13 15.59
CA GLY A 230 10.78 -24.44 16.18
C GLY A 230 11.54 -25.37 15.23
N SER A 231 11.12 -25.47 13.97
CA SER A 231 11.82 -26.27 12.94
C SER A 231 13.22 -25.75 12.64
N ARG A 232 13.42 -24.42 12.59
CA ARG A 232 14.76 -23.81 12.39
C ARG A 232 15.70 -24.12 13.55
N LEU A 233 15.22 -24.05 14.78
CA LEU A 233 16.00 -24.41 15.96
C LEU A 233 16.36 -25.90 15.93
N ALA A 234 15.40 -26.77 15.63
CA ALA A 234 15.65 -28.21 15.50
C ALA A 234 16.68 -28.51 14.40
N PHE A 235 16.61 -27.81 13.26
CA PHE A 235 17.59 -27.94 12.18
C PHE A 235 18.99 -27.52 12.62
N ARG A 236 19.14 -26.39 13.33
CA ARG A 236 20.43 -25.93 13.87
C ARG A 236 21.04 -26.92 14.87
N VAL A 237 20.20 -27.51 15.73
CA VAL A 237 20.66 -28.57 16.65
C VAL A 237 21.18 -29.75 15.86
N ARG A 238 20.44 -30.20 14.83
CA ARG A 238 20.86 -31.34 14.01
C ARG A 238 22.13 -31.05 13.19
N GLU A 239 22.30 -29.82 12.73
CA GLU A 239 23.51 -29.36 12.04
C GLU A 239 24.72 -29.38 12.98
N ALA A 240 24.56 -28.91 14.23
CA ALA A 240 25.60 -28.97 15.25
C ALA A 240 25.97 -30.43 15.63
N GLU A 241 24.97 -31.32 15.75
CA GLU A 241 25.20 -32.76 15.97
C GLU A 241 25.98 -33.38 14.81
N LEU A 242 25.61 -33.06 13.56
CA LEU A 242 26.31 -33.55 12.38
C LEU A 242 27.76 -33.06 12.32
N GLU A 243 28.01 -31.80 12.68
CA GLU A 243 29.37 -31.25 12.71
C GLU A 243 30.23 -31.89 13.80
N ALA A 244 29.64 -32.20 14.96
CA ALA A 244 30.29 -32.98 16.01
C ALA A 244 30.64 -34.40 15.53
N GLU A 245 29.70 -35.11 14.89
CA GLU A 245 29.96 -36.43 14.30
C GLU A 245 31.05 -36.37 13.23
N ARG A 246 31.09 -35.33 12.40
CA ARG A 246 32.16 -35.14 11.39
C ARG A 246 33.53 -34.95 12.04
N SER A 247 33.61 -34.12 13.09
CA SER A 247 34.85 -33.92 13.84
C SER A 247 35.34 -35.23 14.48
N ASP A 248 34.40 -36.04 14.98
CA ASP A 248 34.69 -37.37 15.53
C ASP A 248 35.23 -38.31 14.44
N VAL A 249 34.61 -38.35 13.26
CA VAL A 249 35.08 -39.14 12.12
C VAL A 249 36.49 -38.73 11.70
N GLU A 250 36.78 -37.42 11.61
CA GLU A 250 38.11 -36.92 11.26
C GLU A 250 39.16 -37.30 12.31
N ARG A 251 38.82 -37.16 13.59
CA ARG A 251 39.67 -37.59 14.72
C ARG A 251 39.96 -39.08 14.67
N HIS A 252 38.94 -39.91 14.42
CA HIS A 252 39.10 -41.36 14.27
C HIS A 252 39.91 -41.71 13.02
N GLY A 253 39.70 -41.01 11.89
CA GLY A 253 40.48 -41.16 10.66
C GLY A 253 41.96 -40.88 10.89
N SER A 254 42.31 -39.77 11.55
CA SER A 254 43.70 -39.45 11.91
C SER A 254 44.32 -40.49 12.85
N ALA A 255 43.54 -41.02 13.80
CA ALA A 255 44.02 -42.08 14.68
C ALA A 255 44.32 -43.39 13.92
N VAL A 256 43.44 -43.76 12.96
CA VAL A 256 43.65 -44.91 12.08
C VAL A 256 44.87 -44.71 11.20
N GLU A 257 45.05 -43.54 10.60
CA GLU A 257 46.22 -43.23 9.76
C GLU A 257 47.52 -43.36 10.57
N LYS A 258 47.58 -42.79 11.78
CA LYS A 258 48.72 -42.95 12.70
C LYS A 258 48.98 -44.42 13.05
N ALA A 259 47.92 -45.18 13.34
CA ALA A 259 48.04 -46.60 13.65
C ALA A 259 48.54 -47.41 12.44
N GLN A 260 48.08 -47.08 11.23
CA GLN A 260 48.55 -47.69 9.98
C GLN A 260 50.01 -47.36 9.72
N THR A 261 50.43 -46.09 9.82
CA THR A 261 51.85 -45.70 9.70
C THR A 261 52.70 -46.46 10.70
N ARG A 262 52.25 -46.56 11.96
CA ARG A 262 52.97 -47.31 12.98
C ARG A 262 53.04 -48.81 12.68
N ALA A 263 51.97 -49.39 12.16
CA ALA A 263 51.96 -50.78 11.72
C ALA A 263 52.94 -51.02 10.55
N TYR A 264 52.99 -50.12 9.56
CA TYR A 264 53.96 -50.18 8.47
C TYR A 264 55.42 -50.03 8.94
N GLU A 265 55.69 -49.12 9.88
CA GLU A 265 57.01 -49.00 10.51
C GLU A 265 57.44 -50.29 11.21
N LEU A 266 56.51 -50.90 11.96
CA LEU A 266 56.75 -52.16 12.66
C LEU A 266 56.94 -53.32 11.67
N ASP A 267 56.14 -53.42 10.61
CA ASP A 267 56.29 -54.44 9.56
C ASP A 267 57.65 -54.32 8.87
N ASN A 268 58.07 -53.11 8.53
CA ASN A 268 59.40 -52.85 7.98
C ASN A 268 60.51 -53.23 8.96
N ALA A 269 60.36 -52.90 10.25
CA ALA A 269 61.32 -53.28 11.28
C ALA A 269 61.42 -54.80 11.43
N VAL A 270 60.28 -55.51 11.40
CA VAL A 270 60.23 -56.98 11.40
C VAL A 270 60.94 -57.54 10.17
N ARG A 271 60.63 -57.07 8.96
CA ARG A 271 61.31 -57.52 7.71
C ARG A 271 62.82 -57.33 7.77
N VAL A 272 63.30 -56.19 8.30
CA VAL A 272 64.74 -55.93 8.47
C VAL A 272 65.36 -56.90 9.48
N LEU A 273 64.69 -57.14 10.61
CA LEU A 273 65.15 -58.09 11.62
C LEU A 273 65.16 -59.54 11.09
N GLU A 274 64.13 -59.95 10.37
CA GLU A 274 64.05 -61.26 9.71
C GLU A 274 65.16 -61.43 8.66
N GLY A 275 65.41 -60.41 7.82
CA GLY A 275 66.51 -60.40 6.87
C GLY A 275 67.88 -60.52 7.57
N ARG A 276 68.07 -59.80 8.68
CA ARG A 276 69.28 -59.90 9.51
C ARG A 276 69.41 -61.27 10.17
N GLN A 277 68.31 -61.86 10.65
CA GLN A 277 68.29 -63.20 11.21
C GLN A 277 68.65 -64.25 10.15
N ALA A 278 68.12 -64.13 8.92
CA ALA A 278 68.48 -65.01 7.82
C ALA A 278 69.97 -64.90 7.47
N GLN A 279 70.51 -63.68 7.37
CA GLN A 279 71.94 -63.46 7.14
C GLN A 279 72.82 -64.06 8.26
N LEU A 280 72.44 -63.86 9.52
CA LEU A 280 73.16 -64.43 10.66
C LEU A 280 73.07 -65.96 10.67
N SER A 281 71.92 -66.53 10.30
CA SER A 281 71.72 -67.98 10.21
C SER A 281 72.57 -68.58 9.07
N ASP A 282 72.64 -67.91 7.92
CA ASP A 282 73.50 -68.35 6.81
C ASP A 282 74.99 -68.22 7.16
N ARG A 283 75.37 -67.15 7.87
CA ARG A 283 76.73 -66.99 8.39
C ARG A 283 77.08 -68.07 9.41
N LEU A 284 76.14 -68.43 10.30
CA LEU A 284 76.32 -69.52 11.25
C LEU A 284 76.50 -70.86 10.51
N ARG A 285 75.67 -71.14 9.51
CA ARG A 285 75.80 -72.34 8.67
C ARG A 285 77.15 -72.41 7.97
N ASN A 286 77.59 -71.32 7.33
CA ASN A 286 78.91 -71.24 6.70
C ASN A 286 80.06 -71.45 7.71
N LEU A 287 79.91 -70.93 8.93
CA LEU A 287 80.90 -71.16 10.00
C LEU A 287 80.90 -72.62 10.46
N GLN A 288 79.74 -73.26 10.58
CA GLN A 288 79.62 -74.68 10.91
C GLN A 288 80.19 -75.58 9.81
N GLU A 289 79.97 -75.24 8.53
CA GLU A 289 80.58 -75.96 7.41
C GLU A 289 82.12 -75.82 7.42
N ARG A 290 82.63 -74.62 7.73
CA ARG A 290 84.07 -74.39 7.93
C ARG A 290 84.63 -75.15 9.12
N GLU A 291 83.89 -75.20 10.23
CA GLU A 291 84.26 -75.98 11.41
C GLU A 291 84.35 -77.47 11.06
N GLN A 292 83.34 -78.03 10.39
CA GLN A 292 83.37 -79.43 9.94
C GLN A 292 84.49 -79.73 8.93
N LEU A 293 84.82 -78.77 8.07
CA LEU A 293 85.95 -78.93 7.14
C LEU A 293 87.28 -78.94 7.91
N ALA A 294 87.45 -78.00 8.85
CA ALA A 294 88.63 -77.95 9.71
C ALA A 294 88.75 -79.19 10.62
N GLU A 295 87.65 -79.73 11.12
CA GLU A 295 87.64 -80.99 11.88
C GLU A 295 88.06 -82.18 11.02
N ARG A 296 87.64 -82.22 9.74
CA ARG A 296 88.09 -83.25 8.78
C ARG A 296 89.57 -83.12 8.48
N GLU A 297 90.06 -81.91 8.17
CA GLU A 297 91.48 -81.64 7.95
C GLU A 297 92.31 -82.01 9.19
N LEU A 298 91.82 -81.68 10.39
CA LEU A 298 92.46 -82.07 11.65
C LEU A 298 92.50 -83.60 11.81
N GLY A 299 91.41 -84.30 11.46
CA GLY A 299 91.34 -85.75 11.45
C GLY A 299 92.34 -86.39 10.48
N GLU A 300 92.49 -85.84 9.28
CA GLU A 300 93.47 -86.27 8.29
C GLU A 300 94.91 -86.05 8.79
N ILE A 301 95.22 -84.88 9.35
CA ILE A 301 96.54 -84.57 9.92
C ILE A 301 96.87 -85.48 11.11
N VAL A 302 95.89 -85.74 11.99
CA VAL A 302 96.06 -86.66 13.13
C VAL A 302 96.29 -88.09 12.63
N GLY A 303 95.57 -88.51 11.57
CA GLY A 303 95.77 -89.78 10.90
C GLY A 303 97.18 -89.92 10.32
N GLN A 304 97.62 -88.93 9.53
CA GLN A 304 98.98 -88.87 8.96
C GLN A 304 100.06 -88.88 10.04
N ARG A 305 99.85 -88.15 11.15
CA ARG A 305 100.77 -88.16 12.28
C ARG A 305 100.85 -89.55 12.92
N ARG A 306 99.74 -90.28 13.00
CA ARG A 306 99.72 -91.64 13.57
C ARG A 306 100.52 -92.62 12.70
N THR A 307 100.33 -92.60 11.39
CA THR A 307 101.11 -93.42 10.45
C THR A 307 102.60 -93.11 10.52
N LEU A 308 102.97 -91.83 10.57
CA LEU A 308 104.38 -91.43 10.71
C LEU A 308 105.01 -91.87 12.04
N VAL A 309 104.24 -91.90 13.13
CA VAL A 309 104.70 -92.42 14.43
C VAL A 309 104.86 -93.95 14.37
N GLU A 310 103.92 -94.66 13.75
CA GLU A 310 104.02 -96.11 13.54
C GLU A 310 105.24 -96.47 12.65
N GLU A 311 105.49 -95.71 11.58
CA GLU A 311 106.68 -95.87 10.72
C GLU A 311 107.98 -95.58 11.48
N ARG A 312 108.01 -94.53 12.31
CA ARG A 312 109.15 -94.22 13.18
C ARG A 312 109.46 -95.37 14.13
N ASP A 313 108.44 -95.94 14.78
CA ASP A 313 108.62 -97.01 15.76
C ASP A 313 109.11 -98.31 15.10
N GLN A 314 108.61 -98.62 13.90
CA GLN A 314 109.13 -99.74 13.09
C GLN A 314 110.60 -99.53 12.70
N LEU A 315 110.98 -98.32 12.28
CA LEU A 315 112.37 -97.97 11.96
C LEU A 315 113.29 -98.04 13.19
N ALA A 316 112.82 -97.60 14.36
CA ALA A 316 113.58 -97.68 15.60
C ALA A 316 113.85 -99.14 16.01
N THR A 317 112.84 -100.00 15.87
CA THR A 317 112.97 -101.45 16.16
C THR A 317 113.95 -102.12 15.19
N ALA A 318 113.88 -101.78 13.90
CA ALA A 318 114.81 -102.30 12.89
C ALA A 318 116.26 -101.87 13.11
N LEU A 319 116.48 -100.65 13.65
CA LEU A 319 117.81 -100.15 14.03
C LEU A 319 118.38 -100.93 15.23
N GLU A 320 117.55 -101.21 16.24
CA GLU A 320 117.95 -101.95 17.44
C GLU A 320 118.32 -103.42 17.13
N ASP A 321 117.65 -104.04 16.16
CA ASP A 321 117.99 -105.37 15.66
C ASP A 321 119.28 -105.38 14.83
N LEU A 322 119.57 -104.30 14.09
CA LEU A 322 120.81 -104.15 13.31
C LEU A 322 122.04 -103.98 14.22
N GLU A 323 121.92 -103.18 15.28
CA GLU A 323 123.00 -102.96 16.26
C GLU A 323 123.39 -104.25 17.00
N LYS A 324 122.42 -105.12 17.31
CA LYS A 324 122.68 -106.45 17.90
C LYS A 324 123.43 -107.37 16.93
N ALA A 325 123.07 -107.36 15.65
CA ALA A 325 123.74 -108.17 14.63
C ALA A 325 125.19 -107.73 14.39
N GLU A 326 125.49 -106.42 14.47
CA GLU A 326 126.85 -105.89 14.36
C GLU A 326 127.74 -106.29 15.55
N ALA A 327 127.18 -106.27 16.78
CA ALA A 327 127.90 -106.69 17.98
C ALA A 327 128.24 -108.19 17.98
N GLU A 328 127.35 -109.05 17.48
CA GLU A 328 127.61 -110.49 17.32
C GLU A 328 128.68 -110.77 16.26
N ALA A 329 128.65 -110.05 15.13
CA ALA A 329 129.65 -110.18 14.08
C ALA A 329 131.06 -109.76 14.53
N ALA A 330 131.17 -108.70 15.33
CA ALA A 330 132.44 -108.24 15.88
C ALA A 330 133.06 -109.27 16.85
N SER A 331 132.23 -109.92 17.67
CA SER A 331 132.68 -110.97 18.60
C SER A 331 133.19 -112.22 17.87
N ILE A 332 132.56 -112.61 16.76
CA ILE A 332 132.99 -113.76 15.95
C ILE A 332 134.32 -113.46 15.25
N PHE A 333 134.49 -112.24 14.72
CA PHE A 333 135.70 -111.83 14.03
C PHE A 333 136.94 -111.85 14.96
N GLU A 334 136.80 -111.33 16.18
CA GLU A 334 137.90 -111.29 17.16
C GLU A 334 138.33 -112.69 17.63
N ARG A 335 137.40 -113.65 17.62
CA ARG A 335 137.63 -115.05 18.01
C ARG A 335 138.40 -115.83 16.94
N GLU A 336 138.04 -115.65 15.67
CA GLU A 336 138.73 -116.25 14.51
C GLU A 336 140.14 -115.68 14.33
N GLN A 337 140.34 -114.37 14.57
CA GLN A 337 141.65 -113.72 14.45
C GLN A 337 142.68 -114.29 15.45
N ASN A 338 142.27 -114.52 16.69
CA ASN A 338 143.12 -115.09 17.75
C ASN A 338 143.49 -116.58 17.51
N GLU A 339 142.60 -117.34 16.87
CA GLU A 339 142.86 -118.74 16.50
C GLU A 339 143.89 -118.84 15.35
N LEU A 340 143.87 -117.88 14.43
CA LEU A 340 144.76 -117.81 13.27
C LEU A 340 146.21 -117.47 13.67
N ASP A 341 146.39 -116.58 14.65
CA ASP A 341 147.71 -116.23 15.19
C ASP A 341 148.35 -117.38 15.99
N ARG A 342 147.56 -118.17 16.72
CA ARG A 342 148.05 -119.41 17.37
C ARG A 342 148.57 -120.43 16.36
N ARG A 343 147.87 -120.62 15.25
CA ARG A 343 148.28 -121.59 14.21
C ARG A 343 149.53 -121.14 13.47
N ARG A 344 149.73 -119.83 13.26
CA ARG A 344 150.97 -119.29 12.66
C ARG A 344 152.20 -119.49 13.54
N GLY A 345 152.06 -119.38 14.87
CA GLY A 345 153.15 -119.65 15.81
C GLY A 345 153.63 -121.11 15.80
N ALA A 346 152.69 -122.07 15.74
CA ALA A 346 153.00 -123.50 15.74
C ALA A 346 153.71 -123.98 14.46
N VAL A 347 153.43 -123.36 13.31
CA VAL A 347 154.08 -123.69 12.03
C VAL A 347 155.54 -123.22 12.01
N ALA A 348 155.83 -122.05 12.57
CA ALA A 348 157.20 -121.51 12.63
C ALA A 348 158.14 -122.34 13.53
N GLU A 349 157.63 -122.91 14.62
CA GLU A 349 158.39 -123.83 15.49
C GLU A 349 158.71 -125.17 14.80
N ALA A 350 157.76 -125.72 14.03
CA ALA A 350 157.94 -126.97 13.32
C ALA A 350 158.99 -126.86 12.19
N GLU A 351 159.05 -125.72 11.49
CA GLU A 351 160.03 -125.51 10.42
C GLU A 351 161.48 -125.39 10.94
N LEU A 352 161.68 -124.80 12.13
CA LEU A 352 163.00 -124.71 12.76
C LEU A 352 163.56 -126.09 13.16
N VAL A 353 162.70 -127.00 13.64
CA VAL A 353 163.10 -128.37 14.00
C VAL A 353 163.46 -129.21 12.78
N VAL A 354 162.70 -129.08 11.68
CA VAL A 354 162.96 -129.81 10.42
C VAL A 354 164.27 -129.33 9.76
N THR A 355 164.57 -128.04 9.84
CA THR A 355 165.79 -127.48 9.25
C THR A 355 167.05 -127.89 10.03
N ALA A 356 166.97 -127.96 11.36
CA ALA A 356 168.07 -128.48 12.19
C ALA A 356 168.33 -129.98 12.00
N ALA A 357 167.29 -130.78 11.74
CA ALA A 357 167.43 -132.21 11.47
C ALA A 357 168.08 -132.48 10.10
N ARG A 358 167.77 -131.68 9.07
CA ARG A 358 168.41 -131.80 7.74
C ARG A 358 169.89 -131.47 7.74
N GLY A 359 170.33 -130.55 8.60
CA GLY A 359 171.77 -130.24 8.78
C GLY A 359 172.56 -131.41 9.35
N ARG A 360 172.00 -132.17 10.30
CA ARG A 360 172.68 -133.31 10.95
C ARG A 360 172.81 -134.53 10.04
N VAL A 361 171.88 -134.73 9.11
CA VAL A 361 171.93 -135.84 8.15
C VAL A 361 172.98 -135.59 7.06
N ALA A 362 173.07 -134.37 6.54
CA ALA A 362 174.06 -134.02 5.51
C ALA A 362 175.52 -134.10 6.02
N GLU A 363 175.75 -133.87 7.32
CA GLU A 363 177.07 -133.98 7.94
C GLU A 363 177.49 -135.44 8.23
N ALA A 364 176.51 -136.32 8.46
CA ALA A 364 176.73 -137.76 8.64
C ALA A 364 177.04 -138.46 7.30
N GLU A 365 176.30 -138.13 6.22
CA GLU A 365 176.50 -138.73 4.90
C GLU A 365 177.86 -138.36 4.28
N LYS A 366 178.36 -137.15 4.53
CA LYS A 366 179.69 -136.75 4.03
C LYS A 366 180.85 -137.36 4.82
N ARG A 367 180.64 -137.74 6.09
CA ARG A 367 181.62 -138.52 6.87
C ARG A 367 181.67 -139.97 6.39
N GLN A 368 180.55 -140.55 5.97
CA GLN A 368 180.49 -141.92 5.45
C GLN A 368 181.15 -142.07 4.08
N ALA A 369 181.05 -141.05 3.20
CA ALA A 369 181.78 -141.04 1.93
C ALA A 369 183.32 -140.91 2.10
N ARG A 370 183.82 -140.59 3.31
CA ARG A 370 185.26 -140.46 3.60
C ARG A 370 185.88 -141.72 4.20
N SER A 371 185.09 -142.74 4.54
CA SER A 371 185.58 -143.96 5.20
C SER A 371 185.64 -145.21 4.30
N GLU A 372 185.19 -145.16 3.04
CA GLU A 372 185.12 -146.37 2.18
C GLU A 372 185.91 -146.28 0.87
N ALA A 373 186.95 -145.44 0.78
CA ALA A 373 187.85 -145.47 -0.39
C ALA A 373 189.34 -145.38 -0.02
N VAL A 374 189.75 -146.12 1.00
CA VAL A 374 191.08 -146.74 1.10
C VAL A 374 190.90 -148.16 1.63
N LEU A 375 190.48 -149.06 0.74
CA LEU A 375 191.11 -150.36 0.46
C LEU A 375 190.38 -151.05 -0.71
#